data_AF-A0A1M7F659-F1
#
_entry.id   AF-A0A1M7F659-F1
#
_cell.length_a   1.000
_cell.length_b   1.000
_cell.length_c   1.000
_cell.angle_alpha   90.00
_cell.angle_beta   90.00
_cell.angle_gamma   90.00
#
_symmetry.space_group_name_H-M   'P 1'
#
loop_
_entity.id
_entity.type
_entity.pdbx_description
1 polymer ?
#
loop_
_entity_poly.entity_id
_entity_poly.type
_entity_poly.pdbx_seq_one_letter_code
_entity_poly.pdbx_strand_id
1 'polypeptide(L)'
;MLVEIRKLMLITVGSLGISLTASAQDFDKVGNTKEIIITAEQAEILSNNEKETKKWIDELQTPGVIVDGNQMKFSKEALRLINDPEYRIGVYKEVYDFNDIKETLMNAEYLKAFWQLISIYPKDKISAMKYIYAFDKALPADKMVVSAFYTYAFFDPKITSIENGKPKVYRPDIFEEYLRRTKEIVSYIAYFREEAIKEKEKKASIKE
;
A
#
# COMPACT_ATOMS: atom_id res chain seq x y z
N MET A 1 -2.91 -8.46 -16.07
CA MET A 1 -2.74 -8.36 -14.60
C MET A 1 -2.32 -6.96 -14.15
N LEU A 2 -1.18 -6.40 -14.59
CA LEU A 2 -0.77 -5.00 -14.27
C LEU A 2 -1.75 -3.92 -14.77
N VAL A 3 -2.40 -4.14 -15.93
CA VAL A 3 -3.42 -3.22 -16.48
C VAL A 3 -4.72 -3.24 -15.67
N GLU A 4 -5.05 -4.36 -15.02
CA GLU A 4 -6.25 -4.49 -14.21
C GLU A 4 -6.09 -3.86 -12.82
N ILE A 5 -4.89 -3.91 -12.24
CA ILE A 5 -4.57 -3.24 -10.97
C ILE A 5 -4.68 -1.71 -11.12
N ARG A 6 -4.29 -1.16 -12.27
CA ARG A 6 -4.52 0.27 -12.59
C ARG A 6 -6.01 0.63 -12.67
N LYS A 7 -6.84 -0.23 -13.26
CA LYS A 7 -8.30 -0.02 -13.28
C LYS A 7 -8.90 -0.15 -11.88
N LEU A 8 -8.41 -1.07 -11.05
CA LEU A 8 -8.93 -1.29 -9.70
C LEU A 8 -8.69 -0.10 -8.76
N MET A 9 -7.52 0.55 -8.84
CA MET A 9 -7.24 1.78 -8.08
C MET A 9 -8.11 2.98 -8.50
N LEU A 10 -8.57 3.01 -9.77
CA LEU A 10 -9.51 4.03 -10.25
C LEU A 10 -10.96 3.72 -9.86
N ILE A 11 -11.31 2.45 -9.62
CA ILE A 11 -12.69 2.01 -9.33
C ILE A 11 -13.00 2.05 -7.82
N THR A 12 -12.02 1.81 -6.94
CA THR A 12 -12.28 1.76 -5.48
C THR A 12 -12.42 3.13 -4.82
N VAL A 13 -11.92 4.21 -5.42
CA VAL A 13 -12.24 5.59 -5.01
C VAL A 13 -13.56 6.08 -5.65
N GLY A 14 -14.16 5.28 -6.54
CA GLY A 14 -15.29 5.67 -7.40
C GLY A 14 -16.56 4.84 -7.23
N SER A 15 -16.86 4.28 -6.05
CA SER A 15 -18.15 3.65 -5.78
C SER A 15 -19.20 4.65 -5.28
N LEU A 16 -19.39 5.74 -6.02
CA LEU A 16 -20.67 6.46 -6.14
C LEU A 16 -20.83 6.78 -7.63
N GLY A 17 -21.84 6.14 -8.23
CA GLY A 17 -21.84 5.80 -9.64
C GLY A 17 -21.83 6.99 -10.60
N ILE A 18 -21.03 6.85 -11.66
CA ILE A 18 -21.25 7.51 -12.94
C ILE A 18 -21.00 6.48 -14.04
N SER A 19 -22.07 6.06 -14.72
CA SER A 19 -21.96 5.43 -16.04
C SER A 19 -21.41 6.47 -17.02
N LEU A 20 -20.12 6.44 -17.31
CA LEU A 20 -19.58 7.10 -18.50
C LEU A 20 -19.81 6.19 -19.71
N THR A 21 -20.89 6.41 -20.46
CA THR A 21 -20.98 5.93 -21.83
C THR A 21 -20.12 6.82 -22.73
N ALA A 22 -18.80 6.56 -22.74
CA ALA A 22 -17.94 7.06 -23.80
C ALA A 22 -17.97 6.03 -24.94
N SER A 23 -18.70 6.35 -26.00
CA SER A 23 -18.62 5.64 -27.28
C SER A 23 -17.17 5.68 -27.78
N ALA A 24 -16.57 4.49 -27.92
CA ALA A 24 -15.22 4.30 -28.44
C ALA A 24 -15.24 4.29 -29.98
N GLN A 25 -15.40 5.45 -30.59
CA GLN A 25 -15.03 5.68 -31.99
C GLN A 25 -14.34 7.05 -32.07
N ASP A 26 -13.27 7.13 -32.85
CA ASP A 26 -12.43 8.31 -33.12
C ASP A 26 -11.29 8.60 -32.14
N PHE A 27 -10.37 7.63 -32.00
CA PHE A 27 -8.96 7.92 -31.73
C PHE A 27 -8.17 7.83 -33.05
N ASP A 28 -8.38 8.77 -33.96
CA ASP A 28 -7.43 9.05 -35.04
C ASP A 28 -7.72 10.44 -35.62
N LYS A 29 -6.98 11.46 -35.17
CA LYS A 29 -6.44 12.60 -35.94
C LYS A 29 -5.98 13.74 -35.02
N VAL A 30 -4.67 13.97 -35.07
CA VAL A 30 -3.97 15.26 -35.17
C VAL A 30 -4.53 16.46 -34.38
N GLY A 31 -3.76 16.91 -33.38
CA GLY A 31 -3.53 18.33 -33.13
C GLY A 31 -4.74 19.18 -32.74
N ASN A 32 -5.35 18.92 -31.58
CA ASN A 32 -6.19 19.92 -30.95
C ASN A 32 -6.17 19.71 -29.43
N THR A 33 -5.39 20.51 -28.69
CA THR A 33 -5.58 20.67 -27.24
C THR A 33 -6.91 21.36 -27.05
N LYS A 34 -8.00 20.59 -27.01
CA LYS A 34 -9.28 21.08 -26.52
C LYS A 34 -9.04 21.57 -25.10
N GLU A 35 -9.19 22.87 -24.89
CA GLU A 35 -9.27 23.44 -23.55
C GLU A 35 -10.37 22.71 -22.79
N ILE A 36 -9.99 21.94 -21.79
CA ILE A 36 -10.94 21.28 -20.90
C ILE A 36 -11.46 22.37 -19.97
N ILE A 37 -12.63 22.92 -20.29
CA ILE A 37 -13.32 23.89 -19.41
C ILE A 37 -13.94 23.10 -18.27
N ILE A 38 -13.32 23.16 -17.10
CA ILE A 38 -13.83 22.55 -15.86
C ILE A 38 -14.87 23.50 -15.27
N THR A 39 -16.09 23.00 -15.01
CA THR A 39 -17.12 23.80 -14.33
C THR A 39 -16.76 24.00 -12.85
N ALA A 40 -17.34 25.01 -12.19
CA ALA A 40 -17.12 25.22 -10.75
C ALA A 40 -17.49 23.98 -9.91
N GLU A 41 -18.57 23.28 -10.28
CA GLU A 41 -18.99 22.03 -9.65
C GLU A 41 -17.98 20.89 -9.87
N GLN A 42 -17.45 20.74 -11.09
CA GLN A 42 -16.41 19.76 -11.38
C GLN A 42 -15.10 20.08 -10.64
N ALA A 43 -14.75 21.36 -10.49
CA ALA A 43 -13.58 21.79 -9.73
C ALA A 43 -13.73 21.49 -8.23
N GLU A 44 -14.94 21.67 -7.67
CA GLU A 44 -15.23 21.32 -6.28
C GLU A 44 -15.15 19.81 -6.04
N ILE A 45 -15.72 19.00 -6.93
CA ILE A 45 -15.61 17.53 -6.87
C ILE A 45 -14.15 17.07 -6.93
N LEU A 46 -13.36 17.63 -7.85
CA LEU A 46 -11.94 17.30 -7.96
C LEU A 46 -11.16 17.69 -6.69
N SER A 47 -11.43 18.86 -6.11
CA SER A 47 -10.78 19.31 -4.88
C SER A 47 -11.13 18.41 -3.69
N ASN A 48 -12.40 17.99 -3.56
CA ASN A 48 -12.82 17.10 -2.49
C ASN A 48 -12.21 15.69 -2.66
N ASN A 49 -12.16 15.18 -3.88
CA ASN A 49 -11.51 13.91 -4.19
C ASN A 49 -10.00 13.95 -3.88
N GLU A 50 -9.33 15.05 -4.16
CA GLU A 50 -7.90 15.24 -3.82
C GLU A 50 -7.68 15.18 -2.29
N LYS A 51 -8.54 15.85 -1.52
CA LYS A 51 -8.47 15.84 -0.04
C LYS A 51 -8.68 14.44 0.52
N GLU A 52 -9.72 13.73 0.07
CA GLU A 52 -9.98 12.37 0.53
C GLU A 52 -8.89 11.39 0.08
N THR A 53 -8.37 11.54 -1.14
CA THR A 53 -7.24 10.74 -1.63
C THR A 53 -6.01 10.95 -0.76
N LYS A 54 -5.68 12.20 -0.44
CA LYS A 54 -4.54 12.53 0.43
C LYS A 54 -4.70 11.92 1.82
N LYS A 55 -5.88 12.06 2.42
CA LYS A 55 -6.18 11.48 3.73
C LYS A 55 -6.06 9.95 3.71
N TRP A 56 -6.60 9.30 2.69
CA TRP A 56 -6.46 7.85 2.51
C TRP A 56 -4.99 7.42 2.36
N ILE A 57 -4.20 8.15 1.57
CA ILE A 57 -2.75 7.91 1.43
C ILE A 57 -2.01 8.10 2.76
N ASP A 58 -2.37 9.12 3.54
CA ASP A 58 -1.79 9.39 4.86
C ASP A 58 -2.15 8.28 5.87
N GLU A 59 -3.39 7.79 5.83
CA GLU A 59 -3.82 6.64 6.64
C GLU A 59 -3.00 5.37 6.31
N LEU A 60 -2.74 5.10 5.03
CA LEU A 60 -1.88 3.97 4.62
C LEU A 60 -0.43 4.11 5.10
N GLN A 61 0.08 5.32 5.25
CA GLN A 61 1.46 5.54 5.72
C GLN A 61 1.56 5.54 7.25
N THR A 62 0.44 5.61 7.96
CA THR A 62 0.43 5.74 9.41
C THR A 62 0.55 4.37 10.08
N PRO A 63 1.60 4.11 10.88
CA PRO A 63 1.77 2.86 11.59
C PRO A 63 0.59 2.54 12.52
N GLY A 64 0.29 1.25 12.66
CA GLY A 64 -0.73 0.77 13.59
C GLY A 64 -0.38 1.00 15.05
N VAL A 65 0.90 1.01 15.39
CA VAL A 65 1.40 1.29 16.74
C VAL A 65 2.35 2.50 16.68
N ILE A 66 2.03 3.54 17.44
CA ILE A 66 2.87 4.73 17.62
C ILE A 66 3.15 4.90 19.11
N VAL A 67 4.41 5.05 19.48
CA VAL A 67 4.83 5.36 20.86
C VAL A 67 5.14 6.85 20.94
N ASP A 68 4.38 7.56 21.78
CA ASP A 68 4.49 8.99 22.01
C ASP A 68 4.75 9.22 23.51
N GLY A 69 6.04 9.34 23.86
CA GLY A 69 6.49 9.35 25.25
C GLY A 69 6.06 8.08 25.99
N ASN A 70 5.20 8.23 27.00
CA ASN A 70 4.67 7.12 27.80
C ASN A 70 3.32 6.58 27.29
N GLN A 71 2.80 7.09 26.18
CA GLN A 71 1.52 6.67 25.61
C GLN A 71 1.71 5.85 24.34
N MET A 72 0.95 4.78 24.21
CA MET A 72 0.83 4.00 22.98
C MET A 72 -0.47 4.40 22.30
N LYS A 73 -0.36 4.85 21.05
CA LYS A 73 -1.49 5.22 20.19
C LYS A 73 -1.67 4.13 19.14
N PHE A 74 -2.93 3.73 18.94
CA PHE A 74 -3.30 2.69 17.99
C PHE A 74 -4.11 3.28 16.84
N SER A 75 -3.82 2.85 15.61
CA SER A 75 -4.63 3.18 14.45
C SER A 75 -5.98 2.44 14.49
N LYS A 76 -6.92 2.80 13.60
CA LYS A 76 -8.19 2.08 13.44
C LYS A 76 -7.97 0.58 13.15
N GLU A 77 -7.00 0.27 12.31
CA GLU A 77 -6.65 -1.09 11.95
C GLU A 77 -6.07 -1.87 13.14
N ALA A 78 -5.16 -1.24 13.90
CA ALA A 78 -4.62 -1.84 15.11
C ALA A 78 -5.72 -2.11 16.17
N LEU A 79 -6.64 -1.16 16.36
CA LEU A 79 -7.79 -1.35 17.25
C LEU A 79 -8.69 -2.50 16.78
N ARG A 80 -8.88 -2.67 15.46
CA ARG A 80 -9.62 -3.81 14.91
C ARG A 80 -8.92 -5.13 15.23
N LEU A 81 -7.61 -5.22 15.04
CA LEU A 81 -6.81 -6.40 15.40
C LEU A 81 -6.84 -6.73 16.91
N ILE A 82 -6.94 -5.71 17.76
CA ILE A 82 -7.07 -5.90 19.21
C ILE A 82 -8.47 -6.41 19.58
N ASN A 83 -9.51 -5.76 19.05
CA ASN A 83 -10.89 -5.93 19.52
C ASN A 83 -11.68 -7.03 18.82
N ASP A 84 -11.23 -7.49 17.65
CA ASP A 84 -11.89 -8.53 16.86
C ASP A 84 -10.98 -9.76 16.69
N PRO A 85 -11.10 -10.77 17.58
CA PRO A 85 -10.28 -11.97 17.53
C PRO A 85 -10.49 -12.81 16.25
N GLU A 86 -11.70 -12.84 15.70
CA GLU A 86 -12.00 -13.61 14.48
C GLU A 86 -11.33 -12.96 13.27
N TYR A 87 -11.43 -11.62 13.17
CA TYR A 87 -10.69 -10.86 12.18
C TYR A 87 -9.19 -11.08 12.31
N ARG A 88 -8.65 -11.01 13.54
CA ARG A 88 -7.23 -11.25 13.80
C ARG A 88 -6.80 -12.63 13.30
N ILE A 89 -7.56 -13.69 13.63
CA ILE A 89 -7.28 -15.05 13.15
C ILE A 89 -7.30 -15.11 11.62
N GLY A 90 -8.28 -14.46 10.97
CA GLY A 90 -8.37 -14.41 9.51
C GLY A 90 -7.24 -13.63 8.83
N VAL A 91 -6.64 -12.65 9.53
CA VAL A 91 -5.48 -11.90 9.05
C VAL A 91 -4.22 -12.78 9.07
N TYR A 92 -3.98 -13.52 10.16
CA TYR A 92 -2.73 -14.26 10.37
C TYR A 92 -2.81 -15.72 9.93
N LYS A 93 -2.58 -15.96 8.63
CA LYS A 93 -2.42 -17.32 8.10
C LYS A 93 -1.05 -17.90 8.43
N GLU A 94 -0.98 -19.24 8.47
CA GLU A 94 0.29 -19.94 8.68
C GLU A 94 1.29 -19.68 7.54
N VAL A 95 0.79 -19.75 6.30
CA VAL A 95 1.53 -19.51 5.07
C VAL A 95 0.65 -18.69 4.14
N TYR A 96 1.20 -17.65 3.53
CA TYR A 96 0.54 -16.88 2.48
C TYR A 96 1.03 -17.29 1.09
N ASP A 97 0.20 -17.05 0.09
CA ASP A 97 0.57 -17.10 -1.32
C ASP A 97 0.13 -15.83 -2.08
N PHE A 98 0.37 -15.80 -3.39
CA PHE A 98 0.00 -14.66 -4.23
C PHE A 98 -1.51 -14.55 -4.51
N ASN A 99 -2.28 -15.61 -4.31
CA ASN A 99 -3.75 -15.54 -4.39
C ASN A 99 -4.31 -14.80 -3.17
N ASP A 100 -3.76 -15.05 -1.98
CA ASP A 100 -4.11 -14.29 -0.76
C ASP A 100 -3.88 -12.79 -0.95
N ILE A 101 -2.73 -12.43 -1.53
CA ILE A 101 -2.37 -11.03 -1.81
C ILE A 101 -3.33 -10.44 -2.84
N LYS A 102 -3.66 -11.19 -3.88
CA LYS A 102 -4.63 -10.76 -4.91
C LYS A 102 -5.99 -10.49 -4.27
N GLU A 103 -6.52 -11.41 -3.48
CA GLU A 103 -7.81 -11.26 -2.81
C GLU A 103 -7.83 -10.05 -1.87
N THR A 104 -6.78 -9.90 -1.07
CA THR A 104 -6.60 -8.79 -0.13
C THR A 104 -6.56 -7.43 -0.86
N LEU A 105 -5.86 -7.35 -1.99
CA LEU A 105 -5.86 -6.15 -2.84
C LEU A 105 -7.21 -5.90 -3.51
N MET A 106 -7.95 -6.94 -3.89
CA MET A 106 -9.29 -6.81 -4.45
C MET A 106 -10.28 -6.21 -3.44
N ASN A 107 -10.06 -6.47 -2.16
CA ASN A 107 -10.84 -5.90 -1.06
C ASN A 107 -10.31 -4.54 -0.57
N ALA A 108 -9.37 -3.92 -1.31
CA ALA A 108 -8.73 -2.65 -0.94
C ALA A 108 -8.01 -2.67 0.43
N GLU A 109 -7.63 -3.84 0.94
CA GLU A 109 -6.91 -4.00 2.21
C GLU A 109 -5.39 -3.85 1.99
N TYR A 110 -4.94 -2.71 1.45
CA TYR A 110 -3.56 -2.54 0.95
C TYR A 110 -2.48 -2.78 2.01
N LEU A 111 -2.66 -2.28 3.24
CA LEU A 111 -1.68 -2.51 4.31
C LEU A 111 -1.52 -3.99 4.67
N LYS A 112 -2.63 -4.75 4.67
CA LYS A 112 -2.61 -6.20 4.87
C LYS A 112 -1.91 -6.91 3.73
N ALA A 113 -2.13 -6.48 2.49
CA ALA A 113 -1.43 -7.03 1.33
C ALA A 113 0.09 -6.81 1.41
N PHE A 114 0.52 -5.64 1.89
CA PHE A 114 1.94 -5.36 2.13
C PHE A 114 2.52 -6.24 3.25
N TRP A 115 1.77 -6.49 4.32
CA TRP A 115 2.17 -7.45 5.35
C TRP A 115 2.35 -8.88 4.80
N GLN A 116 1.43 -9.32 3.96
CA GLN A 116 1.54 -10.62 3.28
C GLN A 116 2.77 -10.67 2.36
N LEU A 117 3.04 -9.59 1.62
CA LEU A 117 4.25 -9.46 0.79
C LEU A 117 5.55 -9.55 1.61
N ILE A 118 5.61 -8.90 2.79
CA ILE A 118 6.76 -9.02 3.72
C ILE A 118 6.90 -10.48 4.20
N SER A 119 5.78 -11.16 4.46
CA SER A 119 5.76 -12.54 4.95
C SER A 119 6.26 -13.54 3.91
N ILE A 120 5.89 -13.38 2.64
CA ILE A 120 6.34 -14.29 1.56
C ILE A 120 7.73 -13.96 1.02
N TYR A 121 8.26 -12.78 1.33
CA TYR A 121 9.53 -12.28 0.79
C TYR A 121 10.69 -13.30 0.87
N PRO A 122 10.93 -14.04 1.98
CA PRO A 122 12.01 -15.02 2.02
C PRO A 122 11.86 -16.19 1.04
N LYS A 123 10.61 -16.54 0.68
CA LYS A 123 10.29 -17.67 -0.21
C LYS A 123 10.40 -17.28 -1.68
N ASP A 124 9.98 -16.07 -2.04
CA ASP A 124 10.08 -15.54 -3.40
C ASP A 124 10.37 -14.04 -3.39
N LYS A 125 11.66 -13.71 -3.17
CA LYS A 125 12.15 -12.34 -3.08
C LYS A 125 11.85 -11.54 -4.35
N ILE A 126 12.10 -12.13 -5.51
CA ILE A 126 12.00 -11.44 -6.79
C ILE A 126 10.54 -11.03 -7.06
N SER A 127 9.60 -11.96 -6.91
CA SER A 127 8.19 -11.65 -7.15
C SER A 127 7.65 -10.67 -6.12
N ALA A 128 7.95 -10.86 -4.83
CA ALA A 128 7.54 -9.94 -3.78
C ALA A 128 8.02 -8.50 -4.07
N MET A 129 9.31 -8.34 -4.43
CA MET A 129 9.87 -7.03 -4.78
C MET A 129 9.23 -6.42 -6.02
N LYS A 130 8.94 -7.22 -7.05
CA LYS A 130 8.24 -6.73 -8.26
C LYS A 130 6.86 -6.17 -7.92
N TYR A 131 6.10 -6.86 -7.07
CA TYR A 131 4.78 -6.39 -6.62
C TYR A 131 4.91 -5.10 -5.81
N ILE A 132 5.78 -5.07 -4.80
CA ILE A 132 5.99 -3.88 -3.95
C ILE A 132 6.40 -2.68 -4.81
N TYR A 133 7.38 -2.86 -5.70
CA TYR A 133 7.87 -1.78 -6.56
C TYR A 133 6.83 -1.32 -7.60
N ALA A 134 5.91 -2.18 -8.02
CA ALA A 134 4.82 -1.77 -8.91
C ALA A 134 3.90 -0.71 -8.29
N PHE A 135 3.74 -0.73 -6.96
CA PHE A 135 2.99 0.29 -6.23
C PHE A 135 3.78 1.59 -6.01
N ASP A 136 5.11 1.54 -6.06
CA ASP A 136 5.99 2.67 -5.71
C ASP A 136 5.77 3.93 -6.59
N LYS A 137 5.22 3.74 -7.79
CA LYS A 137 4.88 4.84 -8.70
C LYS A 137 3.66 5.65 -8.27
N ALA A 138 2.78 5.07 -7.47
CA ALA A 138 1.50 5.68 -7.09
C ALA A 138 1.43 5.94 -5.58
N LEU A 139 2.08 5.08 -4.79
CA LEU A 139 2.09 5.15 -3.34
C LEU A 139 3.56 5.02 -2.86
N PRO A 140 3.95 5.69 -1.77
CA PRO A 140 5.30 5.54 -1.22
C PRO A 140 5.47 4.15 -0.63
N ALA A 141 5.97 3.20 -1.43
CA ALA A 141 5.96 1.78 -1.08
C ALA A 141 6.86 1.48 0.13
N ASP A 142 7.97 2.21 0.30
CA ASP A 142 8.83 2.16 1.48
C ASP A 142 8.05 2.46 2.77
N LYS A 143 7.25 3.54 2.78
CA LYS A 143 6.42 3.91 3.93
C LYS A 143 5.31 2.90 4.17
N MET A 144 4.70 2.37 3.10
CA MET A 144 3.68 1.33 3.24
C MET A 144 4.24 0.03 3.83
N VAL A 145 5.44 -0.38 3.42
CA VAL A 145 6.15 -1.55 3.98
C VAL A 145 6.39 -1.35 5.48
N VAL A 146 6.90 -0.18 5.87
CA VAL A 146 7.14 0.17 7.29
C VAL A 146 5.84 0.21 8.08
N SER A 147 4.81 0.86 7.55
CA SER A 147 3.49 0.97 8.17
C SER A 147 2.85 -0.41 8.35
N ALA A 148 2.91 -1.26 7.34
CA ALA A 148 2.41 -2.63 7.41
C ALA A 148 3.16 -3.45 8.48
N PHE A 149 4.49 -3.37 8.53
CA PHE A 149 5.26 -4.03 9.58
C PHE A 149 4.82 -3.59 10.98
N TYR A 150 4.81 -2.28 11.26
CA TYR A 150 4.43 -1.75 12.57
C TYR A 150 2.93 -1.84 12.87
N THR A 151 2.10 -2.19 11.88
CA THR A 151 0.70 -2.51 12.09
C THR A 151 0.53 -3.98 12.44
N TYR A 152 1.06 -4.89 11.63
CA TYR A 152 0.72 -6.31 11.74
C TYR A 152 1.69 -7.13 12.59
N ALA A 153 2.98 -6.79 12.66
CA ALA A 153 3.93 -7.60 13.43
C ALA A 153 3.63 -7.58 14.94
N PHE A 154 3.08 -6.47 15.46
CA PHE A 154 2.72 -6.32 16.87
C PHE A 154 1.44 -7.05 17.28
N PHE A 155 0.63 -7.53 16.34
CA PHE A 155 -0.59 -8.28 16.66
C PHE A 155 -0.57 -9.70 16.08
N ASP A 156 0.56 -10.13 15.51
CA ASP A 156 0.73 -11.49 15.04
C ASP A 156 0.75 -12.45 16.25
N PRO A 157 -0.19 -13.40 16.34
CA PRO A 157 -0.27 -14.35 17.44
C PRO A 157 0.89 -15.34 17.47
N LYS A 158 1.76 -15.39 16.45
CA LYS A 158 3.03 -16.14 16.47
C LYS A 158 4.15 -15.36 17.18
N ILE A 159 3.99 -14.05 17.32
CA ILE A 159 5.01 -13.11 17.78
C ILE A 159 4.65 -12.51 19.14
N THR A 160 3.37 -12.23 19.33
CA THR A 160 2.85 -11.41 20.42
C THR A 160 1.62 -12.01 21.07
N SER A 161 1.46 -11.78 22.37
CA SER A 161 0.19 -11.95 23.09
C SER A 161 -0.42 -10.57 23.33
N ILE A 162 -1.75 -10.49 23.41
CA ILE A 162 -2.41 -9.24 23.83
C ILE A 162 -2.76 -9.37 25.31
N GLU A 163 -2.09 -8.57 26.14
CA GLU A 163 -2.31 -8.49 27.59
C GLU A 163 -2.84 -7.10 27.93
N ASN A 164 -4.04 -7.00 28.53
CA ASN A 164 -4.68 -5.73 28.88
C ASN A 164 -4.78 -4.74 27.70
N GLY A 165 -5.14 -5.24 26.51
CA GLY A 165 -5.26 -4.44 25.29
C GLY A 165 -3.92 -3.97 24.70
N LYS A 166 -2.79 -4.43 25.23
CA LYS A 166 -1.44 -4.07 24.74
C LYS A 166 -0.73 -5.30 24.18
N PRO A 167 -0.04 -5.19 23.04
CA PRO A 167 0.76 -6.27 22.51
C PRO A 167 2.02 -6.46 23.36
N LYS A 168 2.35 -7.71 23.67
CA LYS A 168 3.55 -8.11 24.37
C LYS A 168 4.29 -9.13 23.50
N VAL A 169 5.51 -8.77 23.10
CA VAL A 169 6.35 -9.62 22.26
C VAL A 169 6.91 -10.76 23.11
N TYR A 170 6.61 -12.00 22.73
CA TYR A 170 7.14 -13.21 23.37
C TYR A 170 8.06 -14.02 22.44
N ARG A 171 8.04 -13.75 21.12
CA ARG A 171 9.02 -14.27 20.14
C ARG A 171 9.80 -13.13 19.48
N PRO A 172 10.75 -12.51 20.22
CA PRO A 172 11.55 -11.40 19.69
C PRO A 172 12.39 -11.83 18.48
N ASP A 173 12.80 -13.09 18.42
CA ASP A 173 13.54 -13.68 17.29
C ASP A 173 12.76 -13.60 15.97
N ILE A 174 11.46 -13.96 15.98
CA ILE A 174 10.60 -13.86 14.80
C ILE A 174 10.35 -12.38 14.47
N PHE A 175 10.08 -11.54 15.47
CA PHE A 175 9.85 -10.11 15.28
C PHE A 175 11.05 -9.44 14.59
N GLU A 176 12.27 -9.72 15.06
CA GLU A 176 13.52 -9.23 14.48
C GLU A 176 13.72 -9.72 13.05
N GLU A 177 13.29 -10.94 12.74
CA GLU A 177 13.36 -11.46 11.38
C GLU A 177 12.45 -10.65 10.43
N TYR A 178 11.21 -10.37 10.84
CA TYR A 178 10.31 -9.50 10.08
C TYR A 178 10.85 -8.08 9.96
N LEU A 179 11.45 -7.54 11.01
CA LEU A 179 12.10 -6.22 10.98
C LEU A 179 13.27 -6.20 9.99
N ARG A 180 14.11 -7.24 9.97
CA ARG A 180 15.22 -7.38 9.03
C ARG A 180 14.72 -7.42 7.59
N ARG A 181 13.70 -8.24 7.29
CA ARG A 181 13.08 -8.32 5.96
C ARG A 181 12.53 -6.96 5.52
N THR A 182 11.83 -6.27 6.42
CA THR A 182 11.28 -4.92 6.19
C THR A 182 12.38 -3.93 5.83
N LYS A 183 13.48 -3.89 6.60
CA LYS A 183 14.63 -3.02 6.30
C LYS A 183 15.26 -3.35 4.95
N GLU A 184 15.47 -4.62 4.66
CA GLU A 184 16.03 -5.09 3.38
C GLU A 184 15.17 -4.65 2.18
N ILE A 185 13.85 -4.84 2.27
CA ILE A 185 12.89 -4.38 1.25
C ILE A 185 12.98 -2.86 1.05
N VAL A 186 12.96 -2.08 2.13
CA VAL A 186 13.06 -0.62 2.07
C VAL A 186 14.37 -0.17 1.42
N SER A 187 15.49 -0.81 1.76
CA SER A 187 16.79 -0.54 1.13
C SER A 187 16.77 -0.82 -0.37
N TYR A 188 16.13 -1.92 -0.82
CA TYR A 188 15.98 -2.19 -2.25
C TYR A 188 15.11 -1.17 -2.97
N ILE A 189 14.03 -0.70 -2.35
CA ILE A 189 13.18 0.36 -2.92
C ILE A 189 14.00 1.64 -3.12
N ALA A 190 14.77 2.06 -2.11
CA ALA A 190 15.65 3.22 -2.20
C ALA A 190 16.67 3.06 -3.35
N TYR A 191 17.33 1.90 -3.42
CA TYR A 191 18.27 1.58 -4.50
C TYR A 191 17.62 1.69 -5.89
N PHE A 192 16.44 1.12 -6.10
CA PHE A 192 15.77 1.17 -7.40
C PHE A 192 15.29 2.58 -7.77
N ARG A 193 14.92 3.41 -6.79
CA ARG A 193 14.60 4.83 -7.01
C ARG A 193 15.83 5.60 -7.49
N GLU A 194 16.99 5.39 -6.87
CA GLU A 194 18.24 6.02 -7.28
C GLU A 194 18.64 5.62 -8.70
N GLU A 195 18.58 4.33 -9.02
CA GLU A 195 18.90 3.84 -10.39
C GLU A 195 17.93 4.43 -11.42
N ALA A 196 16.63 4.53 -11.10
CA ALA A 196 15.65 5.14 -11.99
C ALA A 196 15.91 6.64 -12.25
N ILE A 197 16.54 7.36 -11.32
CA ILE A 197 16.97 8.75 -11.50
C ILE A 197 18.17 8.80 -12.44
N LYS A 198 19.22 8.02 -12.16
CA LYS A 198 20.44 7.95 -12.99
C LYS A 198 20.13 7.58 -14.43
N GLU A 199 19.23 6.63 -14.65
CA GLU A 199 18.80 6.24 -16.00
C GLU A 199 18.10 7.38 -16.76
N LYS A 200 17.32 8.22 -16.07
CA LYS A 200 16.65 9.38 -16.68
C LYS A 200 17.67 10.44 -17.07
N GLU A 201 18.63 10.72 -16.21
CA GLU A 201 19.71 11.68 -16.46
C GLU A 201 20.57 11.26 -17.66
N LYS A 202 20.98 9.99 -17.71
CA LYS A 202 21.73 9.43 -18.85
C LYS A 202 20.95 9.53 -20.18
N LYS A 203 19.63 9.34 -20.15
CA LYS A 203 18.79 9.47 -21.35
C LYS A 203 18.59 10.92 -21.77
N ALA A 204 18.66 11.88 -20.85
CA ALA A 204 18.60 13.30 -21.15
C ALA A 204 19.91 13.77 -21.80
N SER A 205 21.06 13.35 -21.28
CA SER A 205 22.39 13.75 -21.80
C SER A 205 22.76 13.18 -23.17
N ILE A 206 22.04 12.16 -23.67
CA ILE A 206 22.26 11.59 -25.01
C ILE A 206 21.41 12.31 -26.07
N LYS A 207 20.42 13.13 -25.66
CA LYS A 207 19.51 13.86 -26.55
C LYS A 207 19.94 15.31 -26.83
N GLU A 208 20.99 15.78 -26.16
CA GLU A 208 21.67 17.06 -26.43
C GLU A 208 22.88 16.85 -27.35
#